data_AF-A0A849SFU8-F1
#
_entry.id   AF-A0A849SFU8-F1
#
_cell.length_a   1.000
_cell.length_b   1.000
_cell.length_c   1.000
_cell.angle_alpha   90.00
_cell.angle_beta   90.00
_cell.angle_gamma   90.00
#
_symmetry.space_group_name_H-M   'P 1'
#
loop_
_entity.id
_entity.type
_entity.pdbx_description
1 polymer ?
#
loop_
_entity_poly.entity_id
_entity_poly.type
_entity_poly.pdbx_seq_one_letter_code
_entity_poly.pdbx_strand_id
1 'polypeptide(L)'
;MKPDQEPLEPEALEVARALRELEAPPVDPAFRARVTPAFARGTLTEGRFSGLAGEVDPEAERETPEAEFEDANTAPFPARVVRGPWRRVRQSALLAAAAALLVSIGLGLNAGPDWTVVDIAGDGVVKVDGRPLSVRNLEDLSRALRRGGRLETAGGGLTLRAGNELLIEVTPGSDAVLPAAPNRWFDRGAEARLAAGELRITSGSDFRGAHLGVRTPEVMVGVSGTTLAVIREPHGTCICVLEGRVQVAPHGALSRPVDRGQRRFVFNDGRSPEDAAIREVENVKLGMFRDRMTASR
;
A
#
# COMPACT_ATOMS: atom_id res chain seq x y z
N MET A 1 -31.60 0.99 12.25
CA MET A 1 -31.47 1.74 10.98
C MET A 1 -30.64 0.89 10.04
N LYS A 2 -31.20 0.42 8.93
CA LYS A 2 -30.39 -0.19 7.85
C LYS A 2 -29.64 0.95 7.16
N PRO A 3 -28.34 0.83 6.87
CA PRO A 3 -27.62 1.87 6.16
C PRO A 3 -28.29 2.06 4.80
N ASP A 4 -28.62 3.31 4.47
CA ASP A 4 -29.13 3.70 3.16
C ASP A 4 -28.10 3.26 2.12
N GLN A 5 -28.44 2.19 1.39
CA GLN A 5 -27.63 1.75 0.27
C GLN A 5 -27.79 2.80 -0.81
N GLU A 6 -26.74 3.60 -0.99
CA GLU A 6 -26.58 4.52 -2.11
C GLU A 6 -26.95 3.77 -3.39
N PRO A 7 -27.91 4.26 -4.19
CA PRO A 7 -28.33 3.58 -5.41
C PRO A 7 -27.12 3.47 -6.33
N LEU A 8 -26.68 2.24 -6.58
CA LEU A 8 -25.62 1.93 -7.53
C LEU A 8 -25.93 2.63 -8.86
N GLU A 9 -24.96 3.39 -9.36
CA GLU A 9 -24.98 4.00 -10.70
C GLU A 9 -25.51 2.98 -11.73
N PRO A 10 -26.40 3.38 -12.65
CA PRO A 10 -27.05 2.47 -13.58
C PRO A 10 -26.06 1.58 -14.36
N GLU A 11 -24.86 2.09 -14.64
CA GLU A 11 -23.77 1.36 -15.29
C GLU A 11 -23.18 0.23 -14.41
N ALA A 12 -23.05 0.45 -13.10
CA ALA A 12 -22.58 -0.57 -12.16
C ALA A 12 -23.58 -1.72 -12.01
N LEU A 13 -24.87 -1.43 -12.14
CA LEU A 13 -25.94 -2.43 -12.10
C LEU A 13 -25.92 -3.33 -13.34
N GLU A 14 -25.62 -2.77 -14.50
CA GLU A 14 -25.49 -3.50 -15.77
C GLU A 14 -24.28 -4.44 -15.74
N VAL A 15 -23.13 -3.97 -15.25
CA VAL A 15 -21.92 -4.80 -15.08
C VAL A 15 -22.15 -5.94 -14.08
N ALA A 16 -22.79 -5.66 -12.95
CA ALA A 16 -23.10 -6.69 -11.95
C ALA A 16 -24.11 -7.74 -12.45
N ARG A 17 -24.98 -7.38 -13.40
CA ARG A 17 -25.89 -8.31 -14.08
C ARG A 17 -25.12 -9.17 -15.09
N ALA A 18 -24.29 -8.56 -15.93
CA ALA A 18 -23.47 -9.27 -16.90
C ALA A 18 -22.51 -10.28 -16.24
N LEU A 19 -21.93 -9.95 -15.08
CA LEU A 19 -21.05 -10.86 -14.34
C LEU A 19 -21.80 -12.07 -13.76
N ARG A 20 -23.09 -11.93 -13.40
CA ARG A 20 -23.91 -13.06 -12.93
C ARG A 20 -24.37 -13.98 -14.05
N GLU A 21 -24.40 -13.48 -15.27
CA GLU A 21 -24.76 -14.26 -16.48
C GLU A 21 -23.56 -15.00 -17.08
N LEU A 22 -22.34 -14.74 -16.62
CA LEU A 22 -21.17 -15.52 -17.01
C LEU A 22 -21.20 -16.89 -16.31
N GLU A 23 -21.39 -17.93 -17.11
CA GLU A 23 -21.34 -19.32 -16.66
C GLU A 23 -19.93 -19.62 -16.12
N ALA A 24 -19.84 -20.17 -14.91
CA ALA A 24 -18.56 -20.55 -14.33
C ALA A 24 -17.89 -21.58 -15.25
N PRO A 25 -16.61 -21.39 -15.64
CA PRO A 25 -15.96 -22.33 -16.52
C PRO A 25 -15.94 -23.71 -15.86
N PRO A 26 -16.17 -24.79 -16.65
CA PRO A 26 -16.17 -26.14 -16.11
C PRO A 26 -14.81 -26.43 -15.47
N VAL A 27 -14.85 -27.02 -14.28
CA VAL A 27 -13.65 -27.40 -13.55
C VAL A 27 -12.92 -28.50 -14.33
N ASP A 28 -11.72 -28.21 -14.83
CA ASP A 28 -10.85 -29.22 -15.45
C ASP A 28 -10.08 -30.01 -14.37
N PRO A 29 -10.43 -31.30 -14.13
CA PRO A 29 -9.74 -32.13 -13.15
C PRO A 29 -8.27 -32.37 -13.50
N ALA A 30 -7.90 -32.37 -14.78
CA ALA A 30 -6.51 -32.55 -15.21
C ALA A 30 -5.66 -31.31 -14.86
N PHE A 31 -6.22 -30.10 -15.00
CA PHE A 31 -5.56 -28.89 -14.54
C PHE A 31 -5.34 -28.89 -13.03
N ARG A 32 -6.34 -29.30 -12.23
CA ARG A 32 -6.20 -29.43 -10.78
C ARG A 32 -5.10 -30.42 -10.39
N ALA A 33 -5.05 -31.59 -11.03
CA ALA A 33 -4.02 -32.59 -10.80
C ALA A 33 -2.61 -32.06 -11.08
N ARG A 34 -2.44 -31.20 -12.10
CA ARG A 34 -1.14 -30.58 -12.43
C ARG A 34 -0.72 -29.48 -11.45
N VAL A 35 -1.65 -28.66 -10.97
CA VAL A 35 -1.33 -27.49 -10.13
C VAL A 35 -1.16 -27.85 -8.66
N THR A 36 -1.89 -28.86 -8.17
CA THR A 36 -1.88 -29.25 -6.75
C THR A 36 -0.47 -29.56 -6.20
N PRO A 37 0.39 -30.31 -6.91
CA PRO A 37 1.75 -30.58 -6.45
C PRO A 37 2.66 -29.34 -6.46
N ALA A 38 2.48 -28.43 -7.43
CA ALA A 38 3.25 -27.19 -7.52
C ALA A 38 2.86 -26.18 -6.42
N PHE A 39 1.57 -26.13 -6.09
CA PHE A 39 1.05 -25.35 -4.97
C PHE A 39 1.56 -25.89 -3.63
N ALA A 40 1.47 -27.20 -3.41
CA ALA A 40 1.93 -27.85 -2.17
C ALA A 40 3.43 -27.65 -1.90
N ARG A 41 4.24 -27.47 -2.95
CA ARG A 41 5.69 -27.23 -2.85
C ARG A 41 6.09 -25.75 -2.82
N GLY A 42 5.13 -24.83 -2.90
CA GLY A 42 5.41 -23.39 -2.90
C GLY A 42 6.20 -22.90 -4.12
N THR A 43 6.19 -23.66 -5.22
CA THR A 43 7.00 -23.36 -6.42
C THR A 43 6.24 -22.55 -7.47
N LEU A 44 5.03 -22.08 -7.17
CA LEU A 44 4.27 -21.21 -8.05
C LEU A 44 4.88 -19.80 -8.01
N THR A 45 5.88 -19.58 -8.85
CA THR A 45 6.40 -18.23 -9.14
C THR A 45 5.62 -17.64 -10.30
N GLU A 46 5.20 -16.39 -10.14
CA GLU A 46 4.54 -15.61 -11.18
C GLU A 46 5.47 -15.53 -12.41
N GLY A 47 5.07 -16.17 -13.52
CA GLY A 47 5.76 -16.05 -14.80
C GLY A 47 6.21 -17.35 -15.48
N ARG A 48 6.07 -18.53 -14.85
CA ARG A 48 6.61 -19.80 -15.42
C ARG A 48 5.57 -20.79 -15.99
N PHE A 49 4.42 -20.30 -16.46
CA PHE A 49 3.45 -21.16 -17.16
C PHE A 49 3.65 -21.25 -18.68
N SER A 50 4.67 -20.58 -19.24
CA SER A 50 4.89 -20.55 -20.69
C SER A 50 5.58 -21.80 -21.27
N GLY A 51 5.99 -22.78 -20.43
CA GLY A 51 6.78 -23.94 -20.84
C GLY A 51 6.08 -25.30 -20.81
N LEU A 52 4.74 -25.34 -20.68
CA LEU A 52 3.97 -26.59 -20.63
C LEU A 52 3.23 -26.93 -21.95
N ALA A 53 3.48 -26.17 -23.01
CA ALA A 53 3.17 -26.62 -24.35
C ALA A 53 4.29 -27.57 -24.78
N GLY A 54 3.98 -28.87 -24.89
CA GLY A 54 4.94 -29.92 -25.20
C GLY A 54 5.77 -29.60 -26.44
N GLU A 55 7.08 -29.71 -26.28
CA GLU A 55 8.06 -29.70 -27.35
C GLU A 55 7.82 -30.95 -28.21
N VAL A 56 7.23 -30.74 -29.38
CA VAL A 56 7.04 -31.80 -30.37
C VAL A 56 8.36 -31.97 -31.09
N ASP A 57 9.01 -33.11 -30.83
CA ASP A 57 10.22 -33.56 -31.49
C ASP A 57 9.97 -33.73 -33.01
N PRO A 58 10.61 -32.93 -33.89
CA PRO A 58 10.30 -32.92 -35.32
C PRO A 58 11.00 -34.01 -36.14
N GLU A 59 11.70 -34.98 -35.52
CA GLU A 59 12.64 -35.85 -36.26
C GLU A 59 12.27 -37.35 -36.32
N ALA A 60 11.13 -37.77 -35.76
CA ALA A 60 10.71 -39.18 -35.76
C ALA A 60 9.41 -39.40 -36.55
N GLU A 61 9.46 -39.33 -37.88
CA GLU A 61 8.49 -40.01 -38.78
C GLU A 61 8.94 -39.91 -40.25
N ARG A 62 9.96 -40.69 -40.60
CA ARG A 62 10.20 -41.12 -41.99
C ARG A 62 10.30 -42.63 -41.98
N GLU A 63 9.20 -43.29 -42.33
CA GLU A 63 9.13 -44.49 -43.15
C GLU A 63 7.73 -45.09 -43.03
N THR A 64 6.96 -45.06 -44.11
CA THR A 64 6.12 -46.20 -44.53
C THR A 64 5.63 -46.00 -45.96
N PRO A 65 5.31 -47.10 -46.67
CA PRO A 65 5.45 -47.22 -48.12
C PRO A 65 4.17 -46.86 -48.88
N GLU A 66 4.38 -46.61 -50.18
CA GLU A 66 3.36 -46.48 -51.22
C GLU A 66 2.37 -47.66 -51.18
N ALA A 67 1.12 -47.36 -50.79
CA ALA A 67 -0.02 -48.18 -51.10
C ALA A 67 -0.95 -47.37 -52.00
N GLU A 68 -0.91 -47.75 -53.27
CA GLU A 68 -1.89 -47.46 -54.31
C GLU A 68 -3.30 -47.79 -53.79
N PHE A 69 -4.17 -46.78 -53.71
CA PHE A 69 -5.61 -46.97 -53.60
C PHE A 69 -6.30 -45.99 -54.53
N GLU A 70 -6.65 -46.51 -55.70
CA GLU A 70 -7.79 -46.06 -56.48
C GLU A 70 -9.06 -46.16 -55.64
N ASP A 71 -9.84 -45.08 -55.72
CA ASP A 71 -11.27 -45.05 -56.05
C ASP A 71 -12.20 -44.22 -55.14
N ALA A 72 -12.88 -43.31 -55.82
CA ALA A 72 -14.26 -42.86 -55.61
C ALA A 72 -14.72 -42.60 -54.17
N ASN A 73 -14.62 -41.36 -53.72
CA ASN A 73 -15.72 -40.76 -52.97
C ASN A 73 -15.74 -39.23 -53.06
N THR A 74 -16.57 -38.73 -53.96
CA THR A 74 -16.94 -37.31 -54.11
C THR A 74 -17.81 -36.89 -52.93
N ALA A 75 -17.18 -36.67 -51.77
CA ALA A 75 -17.83 -35.98 -50.67
C ALA A 75 -17.89 -34.47 -50.97
N PRO A 76 -19.00 -33.77 -50.67
CA PRO A 76 -19.09 -32.33 -50.86
C PRO A 76 -18.01 -31.65 -50.01
N PHE A 77 -17.16 -30.87 -50.68
CA PHE A 77 -16.10 -30.09 -50.05
C PHE A 77 -16.70 -29.29 -48.88
N PRO A 78 -16.20 -29.47 -47.63
CA PRO A 78 -16.64 -28.65 -46.53
C PRO A 78 -16.25 -27.21 -46.86
N ALA A 79 -17.25 -26.35 -47.00
CA ALA A 79 -17.05 -24.93 -47.20
C ALA A 79 -16.04 -24.44 -46.16
N ARG A 80 -14.84 -24.05 -46.60
CA ARG A 80 -13.84 -23.42 -45.75
C ARG A 80 -14.45 -22.12 -45.26
N VAL A 81 -15.05 -22.16 -44.07
CA VAL A 81 -15.45 -20.96 -43.34
C VAL A 81 -14.16 -20.19 -43.08
N VAL A 82 -13.90 -19.19 -43.90
CA VAL A 82 -12.81 -18.23 -43.72
C VAL A 82 -13.11 -17.53 -42.40
N ARG A 83 -12.58 -18.08 -41.30
CA ARG A 83 -12.60 -17.45 -39.97
C ARG A 83 -11.74 -16.20 -40.09
N GLY A 84 -12.39 -15.10 -40.48
CA GLY A 84 -11.73 -13.82 -40.76
C GLY A 84 -10.90 -13.35 -39.55
N PRO A 85 -9.78 -12.64 -39.81
CA PRO A 85 -8.82 -12.19 -38.78
C PRO A 85 -9.46 -11.33 -37.68
N TRP A 86 -10.64 -10.78 -37.95
CA TRP A 86 -11.44 -9.95 -37.06
C TRP A 86 -11.89 -10.66 -35.77
N ARG A 87 -12.04 -12.00 -35.76
CA ARG A 87 -12.38 -12.73 -34.53
C ARG A 87 -11.26 -12.70 -33.50
N ARG A 88 -9.99 -12.76 -33.94
CA ARG A 88 -8.83 -12.71 -33.03
C ARG A 88 -8.67 -11.32 -32.44
N VAL A 89 -8.85 -10.27 -33.24
CA VAL A 89 -8.76 -8.87 -32.78
C VAL A 89 -9.82 -8.57 -31.71
N ARG A 90 -11.07 -9.04 -31.90
CA ARG A 90 -12.14 -8.88 -30.90
C ARG A 90 -11.86 -9.63 -29.60
N GLN A 91 -11.31 -10.84 -29.66
CA GLN A 91 -10.95 -11.61 -28.47
C GLN A 91 -9.81 -10.95 -27.69
N SER A 92 -8.79 -10.44 -28.37
CA SER A 92 -7.69 -9.70 -27.72
C SER A 92 -8.18 -8.42 -27.05
N ALA A 93 -9.10 -7.68 -27.68
CA ALA A 93 -9.68 -6.48 -27.08
C ALA A 93 -10.46 -6.77 -25.79
N LEU A 94 -11.24 -7.87 -25.76
CA LEU A 94 -11.99 -8.27 -24.57
C LEU A 94 -11.07 -8.69 -23.42
N LEU A 95 -10.00 -9.44 -23.71
CA LEU A 95 -9.02 -9.83 -22.69
C LEU A 95 -8.28 -8.62 -22.13
N ALA A 96 -7.91 -7.66 -22.97
CA ALA A 96 -7.27 -6.42 -22.53
C ALA A 96 -8.22 -5.59 -21.64
N ALA A 97 -9.49 -5.45 -22.01
CA ALA A 97 -10.49 -4.74 -21.21
C ALA A 97 -10.71 -5.42 -19.85
N ALA A 98 -10.82 -6.74 -19.81
CA ALA A 98 -10.97 -7.50 -18.57
C ALA A 98 -9.75 -7.35 -17.65
N ALA A 99 -8.54 -7.41 -18.21
CA ALA A 99 -7.30 -7.19 -17.46
C ALA A 99 -7.23 -5.77 -16.88
N ALA A 100 -7.60 -4.75 -17.66
CA ALA A 100 -7.63 -3.36 -17.20
C ALA A 100 -8.64 -3.16 -16.05
N LEU A 101 -9.81 -3.80 -16.13
CA LEU A 101 -10.82 -3.75 -15.06
C LEU A 101 -10.30 -4.41 -13.78
N LEU A 102 -9.69 -5.59 -13.87
CA LEU A 102 -9.12 -6.30 -12.72
C LEU A 102 -8.00 -5.49 -12.05
N VAL A 103 -7.12 -4.87 -12.84
CA VAL A 103 -6.07 -3.97 -12.31
C VAL A 103 -6.69 -2.76 -11.60
N SER A 104 -7.73 -2.15 -12.17
CA SER A 104 -8.41 -0.98 -11.59
C SER A 104 -9.07 -1.33 -10.25
N ILE A 105 -9.76 -2.48 -10.18
CA ILE A 105 -10.34 -3.00 -8.93
C ILE A 105 -9.23 -3.30 -7.92
N GLY A 106 -8.16 -3.98 -8.34
CA GLY A 106 -7.04 -4.31 -7.47
C GLY A 106 -6.37 -3.07 -6.85
N LEU A 107 -6.17 -2.01 -7.64
CA LEU A 107 -5.61 -0.75 -7.16
C LEU A 107 -6.55 -0.04 -6.18
N GLY A 108 -7.85 0.00 -6.47
CA GLY A 108 -8.85 0.60 -5.58
C GLY A 108 -8.94 -0.11 -4.23
N LEU A 109 -8.85 -1.44 -4.23
CA LEU A 109 -8.92 -2.25 -3.02
C LEU A 109 -7.61 -2.24 -2.21
N ASN A 110 -6.45 -1.98 -2.84
CA ASN A 110 -5.15 -1.94 -2.15
C ASN A 110 -4.95 -0.65 -1.33
N ALA A 111 -5.81 0.35 -1.47
CA ALA A 111 -5.69 1.61 -0.74
C ALA A 111 -5.73 1.41 0.79
N GLY A 112 -4.81 2.06 1.49
CA GLY A 112 -4.75 2.11 2.94
C GLY A 112 -6.03 2.68 3.57
N PRO A 113 -6.22 2.50 4.89
CA PRO A 113 -7.31 3.15 5.60
C PRO A 113 -7.20 4.68 5.51
N ASP A 114 -8.33 5.36 5.45
CA ASP A 114 -8.37 6.82 5.55
C ASP A 114 -7.89 7.28 6.95
N TRP A 115 -7.29 8.46 7.02
CA TRP A 115 -6.97 9.08 8.30
C TRP A 115 -8.23 9.58 9.00
N THR A 116 -8.30 9.35 10.30
CA THR A 116 -9.33 9.90 11.20
C THR A 116 -8.69 10.73 12.30
N VAL A 117 -9.27 11.89 12.61
CA VAL A 117 -8.86 12.69 13.78
C VAL A 117 -9.46 12.03 15.02
N VAL A 118 -8.62 11.59 15.95
CA VAL A 118 -9.06 10.88 17.16
C VAL A 118 -8.90 11.70 18.43
N ASP A 119 -8.03 12.72 18.41
CA ASP A 119 -7.82 13.62 19.54
C ASP A 119 -7.31 14.98 19.05
N ILE A 120 -7.59 16.02 19.82
CA ILE A 120 -7.15 17.39 19.59
C ILE A 120 -6.57 17.92 20.89
N ALA A 121 -5.35 18.44 20.81
CA ALA A 121 -4.72 19.13 21.93
C ALA A 121 -4.83 20.64 21.73
N GLY A 122 -5.42 21.36 22.69
CA GLY A 122 -5.52 22.82 22.68
C GLY A 122 -6.66 23.38 21.82
N ASP A 123 -6.70 24.71 21.74
CA ASP A 123 -7.66 25.46 20.92
C ASP A 123 -6.96 26.11 19.72
N GLY A 124 -7.70 26.36 18.64
CA GLY A 124 -7.26 27.25 17.58
C GLY A 124 -7.63 26.82 16.17
N VAL A 125 -6.81 27.27 15.23
CA VAL A 125 -6.93 27.00 13.80
C VAL A 125 -5.70 26.23 13.37
N VAL A 126 -5.90 25.17 12.62
CA VAL A 126 -4.86 24.46 11.89
C VAL A 126 -5.01 24.78 10.42
N LYS A 127 -3.92 24.82 9.66
CA LYS A 127 -4.02 24.93 8.20
C LYS A 127 -3.78 23.57 7.57
N VAL A 128 -4.71 23.13 6.74
CA VAL A 128 -4.56 21.92 5.92
C VAL A 128 -4.47 22.35 4.47
N ASP A 129 -3.34 22.08 3.82
CA ASP A 129 -3.04 22.51 2.45
C ASP A 129 -3.27 24.02 2.24
N GLY A 130 -2.85 24.82 3.22
CA GLY A 130 -3.00 26.28 3.23
C GLY A 130 -4.40 26.78 3.62
N ARG A 131 -5.41 25.89 3.74
CA ARG A 131 -6.75 26.27 4.16
C ARG A 131 -6.87 26.27 5.68
N PRO A 132 -7.24 27.40 6.32
CA PRO A 132 -7.49 27.42 7.76
C PRO A 132 -8.77 26.63 8.09
N LEU A 133 -8.65 25.69 9.02
CA LEU A 133 -9.74 24.87 9.55
C LEU A 133 -9.75 24.99 11.07
N SER A 134 -10.93 25.20 11.65
CA SER A 134 -11.11 25.21 13.09
C SER A 134 -10.91 23.82 13.64
N VAL A 135 -10.14 23.68 14.73
CA VAL A 135 -10.00 22.39 15.42
C VAL A 135 -11.33 21.87 15.94
N ARG A 136 -12.31 22.74 16.18
CA ARG A 136 -13.65 22.35 16.66
C ARG A 136 -14.51 21.68 15.59
N ASN A 137 -14.15 21.79 14.31
CA ASN A 137 -14.87 21.14 13.22
C ASN A 137 -14.13 19.87 12.77
N LEU A 138 -14.32 18.80 13.55
CA LEU A 138 -13.70 17.50 13.32
C LEU A 138 -14.06 16.89 11.96
N GLU A 139 -15.26 17.15 11.45
CA GLU A 139 -15.72 16.59 10.18
C GLU A 139 -14.94 17.19 9.00
N ASP A 140 -14.82 18.53 8.96
CA ASP A 140 -14.04 19.20 7.92
C ASP A 140 -12.56 18.82 7.98
N LEU A 141 -12.00 18.68 9.19
CA LEU A 141 -10.63 18.22 9.37
C LEU A 141 -10.42 16.78 8.89
N SER A 142 -11.31 15.88 9.28
CA SER A 142 -11.23 14.47 8.86
C SER A 142 -11.39 14.34 7.35
N ARG A 143 -12.27 15.14 6.73
CA ARG A 143 -12.45 15.16 5.28
C ARG A 143 -11.20 15.71 4.56
N ALA A 144 -10.58 16.76 5.10
CA ALA A 144 -9.39 17.37 4.51
C ALA A 144 -8.14 16.49 4.65
N LEU A 145 -7.98 15.79 5.77
CA LEU A 145 -6.80 14.97 6.07
C LEU A 145 -6.95 13.51 5.64
N ARG A 146 -8.09 13.13 5.06
CA ARG A 146 -8.47 11.74 4.76
C ARG A 146 -7.36 10.93 4.09
N ARG A 147 -6.62 11.56 3.17
CA ARG A 147 -5.51 10.94 2.40
C ARG A 147 -4.13 11.54 2.72
N GLY A 148 -3.98 12.17 3.88
CA GLY A 148 -2.84 12.99 4.22
C GLY A 148 -3.01 14.42 3.74
N GLY A 149 -1.92 15.19 3.77
CA GLY A 149 -1.91 16.62 3.44
C GLY A 149 -0.85 17.38 4.21
N ARG A 150 -0.60 18.63 3.83
CA ARG A 150 0.29 19.53 4.60
C ARG A 150 -0.48 20.14 5.75
N LEU A 151 0.01 19.95 6.96
CA LEU A 151 -0.57 20.44 8.19
C LEU A 151 0.38 21.45 8.85
N GLU A 152 -0.12 22.68 9.05
CA GLU A 152 0.54 23.69 9.87
C GLU A 152 -0.28 23.89 11.16
N THR A 153 0.34 23.63 12.31
CA THR A 153 -0.24 23.79 13.63
C THR A 153 0.36 25.00 14.33
N ALA A 154 -0.45 25.97 14.77
CA ALA A 154 0.03 27.12 15.53
C ALA A 154 -0.12 26.90 17.05
N GLY A 155 -1.36 26.83 17.53
CA GLY A 155 -1.67 26.68 18.97
C GLY A 155 -2.25 25.32 19.38
N GLY A 156 -2.78 24.54 18.42
CA GLY A 156 -3.38 23.24 18.68
C GLY A 156 -2.67 22.10 17.95
N GLY A 157 -2.65 20.91 18.54
CA GLY A 157 -2.12 19.68 17.96
C GLY A 157 -3.24 18.73 17.55
N LEU A 158 -2.92 17.79 16.65
CA LEU A 158 -3.86 16.78 16.17
C LEU A 158 -3.29 15.40 16.38
N THR A 159 -4.11 14.46 16.85
CA THR A 159 -3.80 13.03 16.78
C THR A 159 -4.63 12.38 15.70
N LEU A 160 -3.96 11.73 14.77
CA LEU A 160 -4.53 11.11 13.58
C LEU A 160 -4.28 9.61 13.61
N ARG A 161 -5.30 8.83 13.25
CA ARG A 161 -5.25 7.38 13.17
C ARG A 161 -5.51 6.89 11.76
N ALA A 162 -4.73 5.93 11.31
CA ALA A 162 -4.95 5.16 10.09
C ALA A 162 -5.25 3.71 10.46
N GLY A 163 -6.53 3.37 10.63
CA GLY A 163 -6.97 2.04 11.08
C GLY A 163 -6.26 1.59 12.36
N ASN A 164 -5.91 0.30 12.45
CA ASN A 164 -5.09 -0.24 13.55
C ASN A 164 -3.59 -0.25 13.22
N GLU A 165 -3.18 0.46 12.17
CA GLU A 165 -1.82 0.42 11.63
C GLU A 165 -0.95 1.52 12.24
N LEU A 166 -1.44 2.76 12.27
CA LEU A 166 -0.65 3.91 12.68
C LEU A 166 -1.47 4.91 13.49
N LEU A 167 -0.79 5.51 14.47
CA LEU A 167 -1.22 6.72 15.16
C LEU A 167 -0.09 7.75 15.05
N ILE A 168 -0.41 8.94 14.58
CA ILE A 168 0.52 10.06 14.45
C ILE A 168 -0.06 11.25 15.22
N GLU A 169 0.73 11.81 16.13
CA GLU A 169 0.43 13.09 16.76
C GLU A 169 1.31 14.17 16.14
N VAL A 170 0.65 15.20 15.60
CA VAL A 170 1.30 16.44 15.15
C VAL A 170 1.12 17.46 16.25
N THR A 171 2.22 17.79 16.92
CA THR A 171 2.21 18.69 18.08
C THR A 171 1.98 20.15 17.65
N PRO A 172 1.57 21.05 18.58
CA PRO A 172 1.50 22.49 18.29
C PRO A 172 2.85 23.05 17.80
N GLY A 173 2.82 23.99 16.87
CA GLY A 173 4.03 24.62 16.31
C GLY A 173 4.71 23.81 15.20
N SER A 174 4.02 22.84 14.61
CA SER A 174 4.57 21.95 13.59
C SER A 174 4.15 22.32 12.17
N ASP A 175 5.03 22.06 11.21
CA ASP A 175 4.76 22.09 9.77
C ASP A 175 5.16 20.73 9.21
N ALA A 176 4.16 19.90 8.92
CA ALA A 176 4.35 18.52 8.51
C ALA A 176 3.54 18.19 7.26
N VAL A 177 4.08 17.36 6.38
CA VAL A 177 3.33 16.72 5.29
C VAL A 177 3.05 15.29 5.71
N LEU A 178 1.78 14.97 5.89
CA LEU A 178 1.34 13.63 6.23
C LEU A 178 1.10 12.84 4.93
N PRO A 179 1.58 11.58 4.84
CA PRO A 179 1.31 10.74 3.70
C PRO A 179 -0.12 10.23 3.74
N ALA A 180 -0.57 9.62 2.65
CA ALA A 180 -1.65 8.63 2.75
C ALA A 180 -1.20 7.48 3.68
N ALA A 181 -2.15 6.79 4.30
CA ALA A 181 -1.82 5.59 5.04
C ALA A 181 -1.16 4.54 4.13
N PRO A 182 -0.29 3.67 4.68
CA PRO A 182 0.26 2.55 3.92
C PRO A 182 -0.83 1.72 3.25
N ASN A 183 -0.54 1.21 2.06
CA ASN A 183 -1.43 0.30 1.35
C ASN A 183 -1.70 -0.99 2.16
N ARG A 184 -2.78 -1.71 1.80
CA ARG A 184 -3.23 -2.90 2.55
C ARG A 184 -2.39 -4.14 2.29
N TRP A 185 -2.04 -4.42 1.04
CA TRP A 185 -1.41 -5.70 0.67
C TRP A 185 -0.05 -5.53 0.01
N PHE A 186 0.06 -4.63 -0.99
CA PHE A 186 1.28 -4.44 -1.77
C PHE A 186 1.81 -3.03 -1.64
N ASP A 187 3.13 -2.87 -1.75
CA ASP A 187 3.84 -1.59 -1.67
C ASP A 187 3.37 -0.76 -0.45
N ARG A 188 3.52 -1.36 0.74
CA ARG A 188 3.04 -0.80 2.01
C ARG A 188 3.97 0.29 2.56
N GLY A 189 4.46 1.16 1.68
CA GLY A 189 5.32 2.30 2.01
C GLY A 189 4.53 3.60 2.15
N ALA A 190 4.91 4.43 3.12
CA ALA A 190 4.42 5.80 3.26
C ALA A 190 5.59 6.74 3.60
N GLU A 191 5.52 8.01 3.20
CA GLU A 191 6.56 9.01 3.51
C GLU A 191 5.95 10.30 4.07
N ALA A 192 6.19 10.57 5.35
CA ALA A 192 5.92 11.86 5.98
C ALA A 192 7.10 12.82 5.80
N ARG A 193 6.82 14.13 5.87
CA ARG A 193 7.84 15.18 5.96
C ARG A 193 7.59 16.06 7.17
N LEU A 194 8.66 16.51 7.82
CA LEU A 194 8.60 17.42 8.95
C LEU A 194 9.58 18.57 8.71
N ALA A 195 9.03 19.76 8.45
CA ALA A 195 9.81 20.98 8.22
C ALA A 195 10.10 21.72 9.54
N ALA A 196 9.17 21.67 10.50
CA ALA A 196 9.30 22.28 11.82
C ALA A 196 8.44 21.55 12.87
N GLY A 197 8.84 21.62 14.14
CA GLY A 197 8.06 21.10 15.26
C GLY A 197 8.34 19.63 15.56
N GLU A 198 7.30 18.88 15.93
CA GLU A 198 7.43 17.52 16.45
C GLU A 198 6.30 16.62 15.95
N LEU A 199 6.68 15.42 15.53
CA LEU A 199 5.80 14.28 15.25
C LEU A 199 6.05 13.17 16.27
N ARG A 200 4.98 12.64 16.86
CA ARG A 200 5.01 11.36 17.60
C ARG A 200 4.32 10.29 16.80
N ILE A 201 4.91 9.11 16.73
CA ILE A 201 4.47 8.03 15.87
C ILE A 201 4.46 6.75 16.69
N THR A 202 3.34 6.02 16.64
CA THR A 202 3.25 4.66 17.16
C THR A 202 2.56 3.76 16.15
N SER A 203 3.17 2.61 15.88
CA SER A 203 2.61 1.57 15.02
C SER A 203 1.75 0.59 15.82
N GLY A 204 0.63 0.15 15.25
CA GLY A 204 -0.20 -0.93 15.80
C GLY A 204 0.12 -2.31 15.21
N SER A 205 -0.77 -3.28 15.47
CA SER A 205 -0.58 -4.68 15.07
C SER A 205 -0.52 -4.88 13.56
N ASP A 206 -1.26 -4.06 12.82
CA ASP A 206 -1.50 -4.25 11.40
C ASP A 206 -0.40 -3.60 10.53
N PHE A 207 0.54 -2.89 11.19
CA PHE A 207 1.70 -2.27 10.54
C PHE A 207 2.80 -3.28 10.14
N ARG A 208 2.64 -4.56 10.49
CA ARG A 208 3.65 -5.59 10.16
C ARG A 208 3.86 -5.67 8.65
N GLY A 209 5.09 -5.47 8.20
CA GLY A 209 5.45 -5.48 6.78
C GLY A 209 5.19 -4.15 6.06
N ALA A 210 4.69 -3.13 6.76
CA ALA A 210 4.63 -1.76 6.27
C ALA A 210 5.87 -0.97 6.69
N HIS A 211 6.12 0.13 5.98
CA HIS A 211 7.24 1.02 6.24
C HIS A 211 6.77 2.48 6.19
N LEU A 212 7.23 3.27 7.15
CA LEU A 212 7.03 4.72 7.16
C LEU A 212 8.39 5.41 7.13
N GLY A 213 8.63 6.24 6.13
CA GLY A 213 9.72 7.20 6.10
C GLY A 213 9.30 8.52 6.73
N VAL A 214 10.14 9.13 7.56
CA VAL A 214 9.97 10.52 8.01
C VAL A 214 11.18 11.31 7.55
N ARG A 215 10.95 12.28 6.65
CA ARG A 215 11.99 13.15 6.12
C ARG A 215 11.99 14.50 6.83
N THR A 216 13.17 14.91 7.28
CA THR A 216 13.48 16.27 7.71
C THR A 216 14.58 16.84 6.80
N PRO A 217 14.91 18.14 6.89
CA PRO A 217 16.05 18.68 6.15
C PRO A 217 17.39 17.99 6.48
N GLU A 218 17.55 17.48 7.70
CA GLU A 218 18.82 16.90 8.15
C GLU A 218 18.88 15.38 7.93
N VAL A 219 17.74 14.67 8.00
CA VAL A 219 17.73 13.21 8.14
C VAL A 219 16.48 12.53 7.56
N MET A 220 16.66 11.30 7.08
CA MET A 220 15.59 10.36 6.76
C MET A 220 15.50 9.29 7.86
N VAL A 221 14.31 9.10 8.43
CA VAL A 221 14.03 8.09 9.47
C VAL A 221 13.14 7.00 8.89
N GLY A 222 13.63 5.75 8.87
CA GLY A 222 12.88 4.58 8.47
C GLY A 222 12.26 3.85 9.67
N VAL A 223 10.94 3.70 9.64
CA VAL A 223 10.11 3.12 10.70
C VAL A 223 9.48 1.83 10.19
N SER A 224 9.69 0.72 10.92
CA SER A 224 9.15 -0.62 10.58
C SER A 224 8.37 -1.28 11.74
N GLY A 225 7.92 -0.48 12.71
CA GLY A 225 7.18 -0.93 13.89
C GLY A 225 7.85 -0.49 15.20
N THR A 226 7.29 0.52 15.88
CA THR A 226 7.88 1.19 17.05
C THR A 226 6.96 2.29 17.59
N THR A 227 7.30 2.82 18.76
CA THR A 227 6.90 4.14 19.26
C THR A 227 8.11 5.07 19.27
N LEU A 228 8.03 6.22 18.58
CA LEU A 228 9.11 7.22 18.52
C LEU A 228 8.58 8.67 18.46
N ALA A 229 9.47 9.64 18.71
CA ALA A 229 9.30 11.03 18.33
C ALA A 229 10.40 11.47 17.34
N VAL A 230 10.02 12.30 16.38
CA VAL A 230 10.93 13.05 15.51
C VAL A 230 10.70 14.53 15.79
N ILE A 231 11.71 15.21 16.34
CA ILE A 231 11.64 16.60 16.80
C ILE A 231 12.65 17.41 16.00
N ARG A 232 12.17 18.34 15.18
CA ARG A 232 13.02 19.26 14.42
C ARG A 232 13.20 20.56 15.18
N GLU A 233 14.38 20.71 15.77
CA GLU A 233 14.82 21.89 16.50
C GLU A 233 15.61 22.85 15.59
N PRO A 234 15.88 24.10 16.00
CA PRO A 234 16.66 25.04 15.19
C PRO A 234 18.08 24.58 14.84
N HIS A 235 18.67 23.69 15.65
CA HIS A 235 20.06 23.23 15.50
C HIS A 235 20.19 21.82 14.89
N GLY A 236 19.06 21.16 14.58
CA GLY A 236 19.07 19.80 14.05
C GLY A 236 17.79 19.04 14.38
N THR A 237 17.83 17.74 14.13
CA THR A 237 16.70 16.84 14.34
C THR A 237 17.04 15.78 15.39
N CYS A 238 16.21 15.67 16.42
CA CYS A 238 16.27 14.64 17.46
C CYS A 238 15.29 13.50 17.15
N ILE A 239 15.77 12.27 17.13
CA ILE A 239 14.96 11.06 17.01
C ILE A 239 15.00 10.36 18.37
N CYS A 240 13.86 10.25 19.05
CA CYS A 240 13.73 9.59 20.34
C CYS A 240 12.95 8.30 20.19
N VAL A 241 13.54 7.15 20.54
CA VAL A 241 12.91 5.83 20.34
C VAL A 241 12.50 5.26 21.69
N LEU A 242 11.20 5.11 21.91
CA LEU A 242 10.70 4.47 23.13
C LEU A 242 10.74 2.94 22.99
N GLU A 243 10.27 2.40 21.86
CA GLU A 243 10.14 0.96 21.64
C GLU A 243 10.76 0.53 20.32
N GLY A 244 11.15 -0.74 20.18
CA GLY A 244 11.67 -1.26 18.92
C GLY A 244 13.00 -0.64 18.48
N ARG A 245 13.13 -0.41 17.18
CA ARG A 245 14.33 0.10 16.50
C ARG A 245 13.93 0.88 15.27
N VAL A 246 14.64 1.96 14.98
CA VAL A 246 14.49 2.74 13.74
C VAL A 246 15.80 2.87 13.00
N GLN A 247 15.72 3.04 11.68
CA GLN A 247 16.86 3.35 10.83
C GLN A 247 16.96 4.85 10.64
N VAL A 248 18.14 5.43 10.90
CA VAL A 248 18.37 6.87 10.79
C VAL A 248 19.50 7.11 9.81
N ALA A 249 19.18 7.78 8.70
CA ALA A 249 20.11 8.08 7.62
C ALA A 249 20.26 9.60 7.47
N PRO A 250 21.31 10.21 8.07
CA PRO A 250 21.67 11.60 7.80
C PRO A 250 21.97 11.80 6.31
N HIS A 251 21.73 13.00 5.79
CA HIS A 251 22.00 13.28 4.38
C HIS A 251 23.48 13.04 4.04
N GLY A 252 23.74 12.25 2.99
CA GLY A 252 25.09 11.91 2.55
C GLY A 252 25.83 10.90 3.43
N ALA A 253 25.17 10.30 4.44
CA ALA A 253 25.76 9.29 5.32
C ALA A 253 25.00 7.97 5.27
N LEU A 254 25.66 6.89 5.70
CA LEU A 254 25.04 5.58 5.82
C LEU A 254 23.99 5.57 6.94
N SER A 255 22.90 4.83 6.68
CA SER A 255 21.89 4.55 7.70
C SER A 255 22.50 3.84 8.90
N ARG A 256 22.12 4.25 10.10
CA ARG A 256 22.48 3.59 11.36
C ARG A 256 21.24 3.35 12.20
N PRO A 257 21.14 2.21 12.90
CA PRO A 257 20.04 1.96 13.80
C PRO A 257 20.09 2.89 15.02
N VAL A 258 18.92 3.14 15.61
CA VAL A 258 18.73 3.69 16.95
C VAL A 258 17.78 2.76 17.69
N ASP A 259 18.23 2.22 18.82
CA ASP A 259 17.50 1.23 19.61
C ASP A 259 16.58 1.89 20.64
N ARG A 260 15.66 1.09 21.19
CA ARG A 260 14.78 1.50 22.30
C ARG A 260 15.53 2.18 23.45
N GLY A 261 14.91 3.19 24.03
CA GLY A 261 15.48 3.96 25.15
C GLY A 261 16.61 4.90 24.75
N GLN A 262 16.94 5.00 23.46
CA GLN A 262 17.98 5.89 22.95
C GLN A 262 17.37 7.04 22.16
N ARG A 263 18.18 8.10 22.03
CA ARG A 263 17.97 9.17 21.06
C ARG A 263 19.21 9.34 20.18
N ARG A 264 18.98 9.77 18.95
CA ARG A 264 20.03 10.29 18.06
C ARG A 264 19.69 11.73 17.67
N PHE A 265 20.64 12.63 17.88
CA PHE A 265 20.54 14.02 17.42
C PHE A 265 21.42 14.20 16.17
N VAL A 266 20.83 14.65 15.06
CA VAL A 266 21.53 14.95 13.82
C VAL A 266 21.58 16.46 13.66
N PHE A 267 22.78 17.04 13.73
CA PHE A 267 22.98 18.48 13.63
C PHE A 267 22.80 18.98 12.19
N ASN A 268 22.29 20.20 12.03
CA ASN A 268 22.15 20.84 10.72
C ASN A 268 23.41 21.59 10.25
N ASP A 269 24.46 21.62 11.09
CA ASP A 269 25.75 22.28 10.81
C ASP A 269 26.85 21.30 10.32
N GLY A 270 26.49 20.03 10.10
CA GLY A 270 27.39 19.00 9.60
C GLY A 270 28.26 18.31 10.67
N ARG A 271 28.11 18.66 11.95
CA ARG A 271 28.73 17.88 13.03
C ARG A 271 28.22 16.44 13.04
N SER A 272 29.07 15.53 13.52
CA SER A 272 28.69 14.13 13.67
C SER A 272 27.45 13.99 14.56
N PRO A 273 26.52 13.07 14.24
CA PRO A 273 25.36 12.81 15.09
C PRO A 273 25.76 12.40 16.52
N GLU A 274 24.96 12.83 17.49
CA GLU A 274 25.12 12.48 18.90
C GLU A 274 24.12 11.39 19.28
N ASP A 275 24.60 10.30 19.89
CA ASP A 275 23.78 9.26 20.49
C ASP A 275 23.74 9.41 22.00
N ALA A 276 22.56 9.32 22.61
CA ALA A 276 22.38 9.42 24.06
C ALA A 276 21.15 8.62 24.51
N ALA A 277 20.95 8.52 25.83
CA ALA A 277 19.68 8.03 26.36
C ALA A 277 18.53 8.99 25.99
N ILE A 278 17.33 8.43 25.83
CA ILE A 278 16.10 9.23 25.70
C ILE A 278 15.96 10.15 26.93
N ARG A 279 15.56 11.40 26.69
CA ARG A 279 15.26 12.33 27.78
C ARG A 279 14.03 11.83 28.55
N GLU A 280 14.04 11.96 29.88
CA GLU A 280 12.95 11.47 30.74
C GLU A 280 11.59 12.04 30.35
N VAL A 281 11.52 13.35 30.05
CA VAL A 281 10.28 14.00 29.61
C VAL A 281 9.71 13.39 28.32
N GLU A 282 10.56 13.01 27.38
CA GLU A 282 10.12 12.39 26.12
C GLU A 282 9.73 10.93 26.32
N ASN A 283 10.37 10.24 27.25
CA ASN A 283 9.98 8.89 27.65
C ASN A 283 8.54 8.86 28.19
N VAL A 284 8.21 9.78 29.10
CA VAL A 284 6.85 9.90 29.66
C VAL A 284 5.82 10.24 28.58
N LYS A 285 6.09 11.26 27.76
CA LYS A 285 5.17 11.66 26.68
C LYS A 285 4.90 10.53 25.69
N LEU A 286 5.95 9.82 25.24
CA LEU A 286 5.81 8.70 24.32
C LEU A 286 5.09 7.52 24.96
N GLY A 287 5.30 7.26 26.26
CA GLY A 287 4.57 6.23 27.00
C GLY A 287 3.07 6.52 27.00
N MET A 288 2.68 7.74 27.38
CA MET A 288 1.28 8.17 27.34
C MET A 288 0.69 8.09 25.94
N PHE A 289 1.46 8.48 24.91
CA PHE A 289 1.02 8.44 23.52
C PHE A 289 0.79 7.01 23.02
N ARG A 290 1.71 6.07 23.32
CA ARG A 290 1.54 4.65 23.01
C ARG A 290 0.28 4.08 23.67
N ASP A 291 0.03 4.42 24.93
CA ASP A 291 -1.11 3.89 25.67
C ASP A 291 -2.45 4.32 25.03
N ARG A 292 -2.51 5.50 24.39
CA ARG A 292 -3.69 5.91 23.59
C ARG A 292 -3.95 4.99 22.41
N MET A 293 -2.91 4.47 21.74
CA MET A 293 -3.08 3.50 20.65
C MET A 293 -3.74 2.21 21.16
N THR A 294 -3.34 1.74 22.34
CA THR A 294 -3.90 0.53 22.95
C THR A 294 -5.32 0.74 23.45
N ALA A 295 -5.62 1.89 24.08
CA ALA A 295 -6.94 2.22 24.65
C ALA A 295 -8.05 2.39 23.61
N SER A 296 -7.68 2.42 22.33
CA SER A 296 -8.54 2.79 21.23
C SER A 296 -8.89 1.65 20.27
N ARG A 297 -8.48 0.44 20.65
CA ARG A 297 -8.86 -0.84 20.04
C ARG A 297 -10.15 -1.34 20.67
#